data_AF-A0A9P6DJQ2-F1
#
_entry.id   AF-A0A9P6DJQ2-F1
#
_cell.length_a   1.000
_cell.length_b   1.000
_cell.length_c   1.000
_cell.angle_alpha   90.00
_cell.angle_beta   90.00
_cell.angle_gamma   90.00
#
_symmetry.space_group_name_H-M   'P 1'
#
loop_
_entity.id
_entity.type
_entity.pdbx_description
1 polymer ?
#
loop_
_entity_poly.entity_id
_entity_poly.type
_entity_poly.pdbx_seq_one_letter_code
_entity_poly.pdbx_strand_id
1 'polypeptide(L)' 'MLLAAAFIFTYYSTWAMLLPFFNSDSPIHNFFPDREWAVRIPAFLLVVGLSGIGFFLGATIVKENRIKAQKAKLRNA' A
#
# COMPACT_ATOMS: atom_id res chain seq x y z
N MET A 1 -6.75 15.17 13.26
CA MET A 1 -6.01 14.23 12.37
C MET A 1 -4.58 13.96 12.86
N LEU A 2 -3.80 14.97 13.28
CA LEU A 2 -2.42 14.78 13.78
C LEU A 2 -2.32 13.86 15.01
N LEU A 3 -3.23 13.98 15.97
CA LEU A 3 -3.25 13.10 17.15
C LEU A 3 -3.47 11.64 16.79
N ALA A 4 -4.38 11.36 15.87
CA ALA A 4 -4.63 9.99 15.38
C ALA A 4 -3.39 9.44 14.66
N ALA A 5 -2.77 10.25 13.80
CA ALA A 5 -1.54 9.86 13.11
C ALA A 5 -0.40 9.56 14.09
N ALA A 6 -0.20 10.43 15.09
CA ALA A 6 0.81 10.23 16.14
C ALA A 6 0.56 8.94 16.93
N PHE A 7 -0.68 8.70 17.35
CA PHE A 7 -1.06 7.48 18.08
C PHE A 7 -0.78 6.21 17.28
N ILE A 8 -1.25 6.16 16.02
CA ILE A 8 -1.05 5.01 15.13
C ILE A 8 0.45 4.78 14.87
N PHE A 9 1.20 5.85 14.59
CA PHE A 9 2.63 5.78 14.34
C PHE A 9 3.40 5.25 15.56
N THR A 10 3.10 5.75 16.76
CA THR A 10 3.75 5.29 17.99
C THR A 10 3.40 3.84 18.28
N TYR A 11 2.12 3.44 18.17
CA TYR A 11 1.72 2.06 18.38
C TYR A 11 2.41 1.11 17.41
N TYR A 12 2.40 1.44 16.11
CA TYR A 12 3.01 0.62 15.06
C TYR A 12 4.54 0.52 15.19
N SER A 13 5.21 1.63 15.48
CA SER A 13 6.67 1.65 15.67
C SER A 13 7.06 0.82 16.89
N THR A 14 6.31 0.95 17.99
CA THR A 14 6.52 0.17 19.21
C THR A 14 6.34 -1.32 18.94
N TRP A 15 5.26 -1.69 18.24
CA TRP A 15 4.99 -3.06 17.83
C TRP A 15 6.13 -3.64 16.98
N ALA A 16 6.52 -2.95 15.92
CA ALA A 16 7.53 -3.44 14.97
C ALA A 16 8.93 -3.53 15.61
N MET A 17 9.29 -2.59 16.48
CA MET A 17 10.60 -2.57 17.14
C MET A 17 10.67 -3.50 18.35
N LEU A 18 9.66 -3.57 19.22
CA LEU A 18 9.77 -4.32 20.47
C LEU A 18 9.60 -5.82 20.27
N LEU A 19 8.60 -6.25 19.49
CA LEU A 19 8.26 -7.67 19.36
C LEU A 19 9.47 -8.57 18.98
N PRO A 20 10.46 -8.19 18.14
CA PRO A 20 11.65 -9.01 17.85
C PRO A 20 12.56 -9.35 19.02
N PHE A 21 12.49 -8.60 20.11
CA PHE A 21 13.37 -8.81 21.26
C PHE A 21 12.77 -9.73 22.32
N PHE A 22 11.48 -10.09 22.20
CA PHE A 22 10.79 -10.95 23.16
C PHE A 22 10.57 -12.35 22.60
N ASN A 23 10.68 -13.35 23.48
CA ASN A 23 10.34 -14.73 23.18
C ASN A 23 8.82 -14.88 23.06
N SER A 24 8.38 -15.86 22.27
CA SER A 24 6.97 -16.12 21.96
C SER A 24 6.08 -16.34 23.19
N ASP A 25 6.64 -16.81 24.31
CA ASP A 25 5.90 -17.05 25.56
C ASP A 25 5.69 -15.77 26.39
N SER A 26 6.27 -14.64 25.95
CA SER A 26 6.15 -13.37 26.66
C SER A 26 4.71 -12.83 26.60
N PRO A 27 4.13 -12.37 27.71
CA PRO A 27 2.80 -11.76 27.74
C PRO A 27 2.64 -10.55 26.81
N ILE A 28 3.76 -9.95 26.37
CA ILE A 28 3.76 -8.81 25.46
C ILE A 28 3.09 -9.12 24.12
N HIS A 29 3.12 -10.39 23.68
CA HIS A 29 2.49 -10.84 22.44
C HIS A 29 0.95 -10.67 22.47
N ASN A 30 0.32 -10.56 23.64
CA ASN A 30 -1.12 -10.32 23.74
C ASN A 30 -1.54 -8.87 23.45
N PHE A 31 -0.60 -7.92 23.47
CA PHE A 31 -0.88 -6.50 23.25
C PHE A 31 -0.71 -6.07 21.79
N PHE A 32 -0.16 -6.95 20.96
CA PHE A 32 0.20 -6.67 19.58
C PHE A 32 -0.27 -7.79 18.65
N PRO A 33 -0.58 -7.49 17.39
CA PRO A 33 -0.80 -8.55 16.41
C PRO A 33 0.49 -9.35 16.15
N ASP A 34 0.35 -10.52 15.54
CA ASP A 34 1.49 -11.38 15.23
C ASP A 34 2.53 -10.65 14.38
N ARG A 35 3.81 -10.99 14.63
CA ARG A 35 4.98 -10.37 13.98
C ARG A 35 4.85 -10.28 12.46
N GLU A 36 4.30 -11.31 11.83
CA GLU A 36 4.14 -11.37 10.38
C GLU A 36 3.34 -10.19 9.83
N TRP A 37 2.37 -9.67 10.58
CA TRP A 37 1.56 -8.54 10.17
C TRP A 37 2.31 -7.21 10.19
N ALA A 38 3.33 -7.06 11.04
CA ALA A 38 4.21 -5.89 11.05
C ALA A 38 5.03 -5.76 9.75
N VAL A 39 5.16 -6.84 8.98
CA VAL A 39 5.86 -6.83 7.68
C VAL A 39 4.85 -6.89 6.52
N ARG A 40 3.80 -7.69 6.65
CA ARG A 40 2.78 -7.87 5.60
C ARG A 40 1.99 -6.58 5.32
N ILE A 41 1.67 -5.78 6.34
CA ILE A 41 0.88 -4.55 6.14
C ILE A 41 1.62 -3.55 5.23
N PRO A 42 2.88 -3.15 5.49
CA PRO A 42 3.62 -2.27 4.59
C PRO A 42 3.82 -2.87 3.21
N ALA A 43 4.14 -4.16 3.12
CA ALA A 43 4.33 -4.83 1.84
C ALA A 43 3.04 -4.82 1.01
N PHE A 44 1.90 -5.10 1.62
CA PHE A 44 0.59 -5.05 0.96
C PHE A 44 0.26 -3.63 0.49
N LEU A 45 0.46 -2.61 1.33
CA LEU A 45 0.26 -1.21 0.94
C LEU A 45 1.13 -0.80 -0.25
N LEU A 46 2.39 -1.24 -0.28
CA LEU A 46 3.28 -1.00 -1.42
C LEU A 46 2.76 -1.67 -2.70
N VAL A 47 2.40 -2.95 -2.63
CA VAL A 47 1.88 -3.68 -3.79
C VAL A 47 0.58 -3.04 -4.31
N VAL A 48 -0.36 -2.71 -3.43
CA VAL A 48 -1.61 -2.06 -3.79
C VAL A 48 -1.36 -0.67 -4.39
N GLY A 49 -0.47 0.12 -3.78
CA GLY A 49 -0.11 1.44 -4.27
C GLY A 49 0.52 1.39 -5.67
N LEU A 50 1.52 0.53 -5.86
CA LEU A 50 2.18 0.32 -7.16
C LEU A 50 1.21 -0.21 -8.21
N SER A 51 0.35 -1.16 -7.84
CA SER A 51 -0.68 -1.71 -8.73
C SER A 51 -1.67 -0.64 -9.15
N GLY A 52 -2.10 0.23 -8.23
CA GLY A 52 -2.98 1.36 -8.52
C GLY A 52 -2.35 2.36 -9.48
N ILE A 53 -1.08 2.71 -9.27
CA ILE A 53 -0.33 3.60 -10.17
C ILE A 53 -0.20 2.95 -11.56
N GLY A 54 0.22 1.70 -11.64
CA GLY A 54 0.38 0.97 -12.89
C GLY A 54 -0.95 0.84 -13.66
N PHE A 55 -2.04 0.54 -12.95
CA PHE A 55 -3.38 0.48 -13.52
C PHE A 55 -3.81 1.84 -14.10
N PHE A 56 -3.62 2.92 -13.34
CA PHE A 56 -3.97 4.25 -13.79
C PHE A 56 -3.21 4.65 -15.06
N LEU A 57 -1.88 4.46 -15.07
CA LEU A 57 -1.03 4.75 -16.23
C LEU A 57 -1.42 3.89 -17.43
N GLY A 58 -1.65 2.58 -17.24
CA GLY A 58 -2.10 1.70 -18.31
C GLY A 58 -3.45 2.15 -18.90
N ALA A 59 -4.40 2.50 -18.04
CA ALA A 59 -5.72 2.96 -18.46
C ALA A 59 -5.67 4.27 -19.24
N THR A 60 -4.83 5.23 -18.84
CA THR A 60 -4.68 6.51 -19.56
C THR A 60 -4.01 6.30 -20.92
N ILE A 61 -2.95 5.50 -21.01
CA ILE A 61 -2.29 5.17 -22.29
C ILE A 61 -3.28 4.53 -23.28
N VAL A 62 -4.06 3.54 -22.82
CA VAL A 62 -5.06 2.89 -23.66
C VAL A 62 -6.12 3.89 -24.13
N LYS A 63 -6.59 4.76 -23.23
CA LYS A 63 -7.58 5.80 -23.55
C LYS A 63 -7.04 6.78 -24.59
N GLU A 64 -5.81 7.27 -24.42
CA GLU A 64 -5.18 8.20 -25.35
C GLU A 64 -4.96 7.58 -26.73
N ASN A 65 -4.49 6.33 -26.79
CA ASN A 65 -4.28 5.61 -28.05
C ASN A 65 -5.60 5.40 -28.80
N ARG A 66 -6.70 5.06 -28.10
CA ARG A 66 -8.03 4.97 -28.70
C ARG A 66 -8.50 6.30 -29.28
N ILE A 67 -8.31 7.40 -28.55
CA ILE A 67 -8.66 8.74 -29.02
C ILE A 67 -7.84 9.11 -30.27
N LYS A 68 -6.52 8.86 -30.25
CA LYS A 68 -5.64 9.11 -31.41
C LYS A 68 -6.06 8.30 -32.63
N ALA A 69 -6.37 7.01 -32.45
CA ALA A 69 -6.83 6.13 -33.52
C ALA A 69 -8.19 6.57 -34.09
N GLN A 70 -9.13 7.01 -33.25
CA GLN A 70 -10.41 7.55 -33.69
C GLN A 70 -10.23 8.83 -34.51
N LYS A 71 -9.41 9.78 -34.04
CA LYS A 71 -9.11 11.01 -34.77
C LYS A 71 -8.46 10.74 -36.13
N ALA A 72 -7.56 9.77 -36.21
CA ALA A 72 -6.95 9.36 -37.48
C ALA A 72 -7.98 8.79 -38.47
N LYS A 73 -8.95 7.99 -37.99
CA LYS A 73 -10.04 7.47 -38.82
C LYS A 73 -10.95 8.59 -39.35
N LEU A 74 -11.33 9.55 -38.50
CA LEU A 74 -12.16 10.68 -38.93
C LEU A 74 -11.46 11.58 -39.97
N ARG A 75 -10.14 11.73 -39.91
CA ARG A 75 -9.39 12.55 -40.87
C ARG A 75 -9.26 11.89 -42.25
N ASN A 76 -9.33 10.56 -42.30
CA ASN A 76 -9.15 9.78 -43.52
C ASN A 76 -10.49 9.34 -44.16
N ALA A 77 -11.62 9.73 -43.57
CA ALA A 77 -12.97 9.51 -44.09
C ALA A 77 -13.50 10.82 -44.69
#